data_AF-A0A235INX7-F1
#
_entry.id   AF-A0A235INX7-F1
#
_cell.length_a   1.000
_cell.length_b   1.000
_cell.length_c   1.000
_cell.angle_alpha   90.00
_cell.angle_beta   90.00
_cell.angle_gamma   90.00
#
_symmetry.space_group_name_H-M   'P 1'
#
loop_
_entity.id
_entity.type
_entity.pdbx_description
1 polymer ?
#
loop_
_entity_poly.entity_id
_entity_poly.type
_entity_poly.pdbx_seq_one_letter_code
_entity_poly.pdbx_strand_id
1 'polypeptide(L)'
;MVAQFPNQQAFASFDIRNFQDQLEPSKAKDKFICPVCGGNDLSIVPETGKYRCFNGCECKHVREAIKPWAEVLAERGGANYTPSLNRLAAKPKRILPKPAPIPDGELGLVMLTDIVTDIPQPKKLTSRPPKDVEGSATETIYPYSESQWVVRYQWPDANKEKGYSKTFRQWHRRLDGTPQMKKGDLPWGAYRIDEAIAASKSVNVTPALLQHEGEGCVEVGRKHGLAGITFQGSGWDKKTITREYQRAIEAGIGLIVFLHDPDDTGLKKLQTCQDCADEVGIGFIGINPHDICPDLPYKSSDIKEILGQMETPEFIRRLEQEIHAAVAQRSQQVESESIEKEVTDLSNSKIDIDPADPEAFYLPVCTAMNLPYSNCVTAGTFDGWSYRKVFPKTEWMVLNSSFYKWSQENLLWQHQDDNKAYKLLADAGESAYKLSYTKTFGWRITKPYETNAHKESAFKYCRSRLEPAEPLPTNTHLLGFNNCVVDLRTGEQMPHRKDFYLTNIIPHDYEANKPCPEVFLKFLNESFGSELVEVIRAFTSMFLDPTAPYGRFPHLIGLSGGGKGTLG
;
A
#
# COMPACT_ATOMS: atom_id res chain seq x y z
N MET A 1 -32.55 40.69 -37.01
CA MET A 1 -32.21 39.29 -37.34
C MET A 1 -30.81 39.03 -36.80
N VAL A 2 -30.72 38.43 -35.63
CA VAL A 2 -29.44 38.08 -34.99
C VAL A 2 -29.38 36.56 -35.00
N ALA A 3 -28.36 36.02 -35.66
CA ALA A 3 -28.14 34.59 -35.82
C ALA A 3 -27.94 33.93 -34.45
N GLN A 4 -28.71 32.88 -34.19
CA GLN A 4 -28.52 31.98 -33.05
C GLN A 4 -27.33 31.06 -33.33
N PHE A 5 -26.33 31.08 -32.45
CA PHE A 5 -25.26 30.07 -32.42
C PHE A 5 -25.77 28.80 -31.71
N PRO A 6 -25.46 27.59 -32.21
CA PRO A 6 -25.94 26.36 -31.60
C PRO A 6 -25.11 25.98 -30.36
N ASN A 7 -25.84 25.70 -29.27
CA ASN A 7 -25.52 24.85 -28.11
C ASN A 7 -24.10 24.23 -28.07
N GLN A 8 -23.21 24.80 -27.25
CA GLN A 8 -22.01 24.12 -26.76
C GLN A 8 -22.39 23.22 -25.55
N GLN A 9 -22.54 21.92 -25.78
CA GLN A 9 -22.59 20.94 -24.70
C GLN A 9 -21.18 20.73 -24.14
N ALA A 10 -21.00 20.98 -22.84
CA ALA A 10 -19.74 20.71 -22.16
C ALA A 10 -19.50 19.19 -22.05
N PHE A 11 -18.37 18.69 -22.56
CA PHE A 11 -18.07 17.25 -22.57
C PHE A 11 -17.51 16.76 -21.21
N ALA A 12 -18.13 15.72 -20.64
CA ALA A 12 -17.73 15.10 -19.37
C ALA A 12 -16.36 14.39 -19.44
N SER A 13 -15.93 13.93 -20.61
CA SER A 13 -14.60 13.34 -20.88
C SER A 13 -14.22 13.55 -22.36
N PHE A 14 -12.91 13.61 -22.66
CA PHE A 14 -12.44 13.70 -24.05
C PHE A 14 -12.77 12.42 -24.82
N ASP A 15 -13.50 12.55 -25.94
CA ASP A 15 -13.78 11.48 -26.89
C ASP A 15 -13.43 11.98 -28.29
N ILE A 16 -12.46 11.34 -28.93
CA ILE A 16 -11.93 11.74 -30.24
C ILE A 16 -13.02 11.73 -31.34
N ARG A 17 -14.10 10.98 -31.15
CA ARG A 17 -15.21 10.90 -32.10
C ARG A 17 -15.93 12.24 -32.27
N ASN A 18 -15.91 13.08 -31.24
CA ASN A 18 -16.50 14.42 -31.27
C ASN A 18 -15.66 15.44 -32.06
N PHE A 19 -14.49 15.04 -32.54
CA PHE A 19 -13.53 15.89 -33.24
C PHE A 19 -13.09 15.27 -34.58
N GLN A 20 -13.84 14.29 -35.10
CA GLN A 20 -13.52 13.65 -36.38
C GLN A 20 -13.62 14.64 -37.56
N ASP A 21 -14.47 15.65 -37.43
CA ASP A 21 -14.61 16.78 -38.36
C ASP A 21 -13.34 17.63 -38.45
N GLN A 22 -12.48 17.59 -37.44
CA GLN A 22 -11.19 18.29 -37.40
C GLN A 22 -10.02 17.44 -37.92
N LEU A 23 -10.27 16.16 -38.24
CA LEU A 23 -9.25 15.23 -38.71
C LEU A 23 -9.36 15.02 -40.22
N GLU A 24 -8.23 15.17 -40.92
CA GLU A 24 -8.17 14.90 -42.36
C GLU A 24 -8.16 13.37 -42.61
N PRO A 25 -9.06 12.82 -43.43
CA PRO A 25 -9.03 11.42 -43.82
C PRO A 25 -7.77 11.08 -44.61
N SER A 26 -7.16 9.94 -44.34
CA SER A 26 -6.02 9.45 -45.11
C SER A 26 -6.47 8.66 -46.34
N LYS A 27 -5.54 8.43 -47.28
CA LYS A 27 -5.81 7.58 -48.46
C LYS A 27 -6.08 6.10 -48.10
N ALA A 28 -5.74 5.68 -46.88
CA ALA A 28 -6.02 4.36 -46.38
C ALA A 28 -7.42 4.29 -45.73
N LYS A 29 -8.15 3.21 -46.00
CA LYS A 29 -9.52 3.01 -45.51
C LYS A 29 -9.57 3.06 -43.97
N ASP A 30 -10.49 3.86 -43.43
CA ASP A 30 -10.74 4.04 -41.99
C ASP A 30 -9.54 4.59 -41.20
N LYS A 31 -8.69 5.39 -41.86
CA LYS A 31 -7.52 6.05 -41.27
C LYS A 31 -7.57 7.56 -41.46
N PHE A 32 -6.92 8.28 -40.56
CA PHE A 32 -6.78 9.74 -40.57
C PHE A 32 -5.30 10.14 -40.62
N ILE A 33 -5.04 11.37 -41.04
CA ILE A 33 -3.74 12.02 -40.87
C ILE A 33 -3.58 12.36 -39.38
N CYS A 34 -2.46 11.94 -38.79
CA CYS A 34 -2.14 12.24 -37.40
C CYS A 34 -1.78 13.72 -37.25
N PRO A 35 -2.48 14.50 -36.40
CA PRO A 35 -2.23 15.93 -36.23
C PRO A 35 -0.88 16.24 -35.55
N VAL A 36 -0.24 15.24 -34.93
CA VAL A 36 1.05 15.40 -34.24
C VAL A 36 2.23 15.20 -35.19
N CYS A 37 2.19 14.18 -36.05
CA CYS A 37 3.33 13.82 -36.89
C CYS A 37 3.09 13.95 -38.40
N GLY A 38 1.87 14.27 -38.83
CA GLY A 38 1.49 14.32 -40.26
C GLY A 38 1.44 12.95 -40.94
N GLY A 39 1.69 11.85 -40.22
CA GLY A 39 1.64 10.49 -40.76
C GLY A 39 0.21 10.02 -41.03
N ASN A 40 0.03 9.15 -42.02
CA ASN A 40 -1.29 8.77 -42.57
C ASN A 40 -1.96 7.54 -41.90
N ASP A 41 -1.49 7.13 -40.72
CA ASP A 41 -1.90 5.89 -40.04
C ASP A 41 -2.40 6.14 -38.60
N LEU A 42 -3.30 7.13 -38.45
CA LEU A 42 -4.11 7.30 -37.24
C LEU A 42 -5.41 6.51 -37.38
N SER A 43 -5.66 5.56 -36.48
CA SER A 43 -6.88 4.76 -36.47
C SER A 43 -7.80 5.16 -35.32
N ILE A 44 -9.11 5.18 -35.56
CA ILE A 44 -10.14 5.41 -34.56
C ILE A 44 -11.14 4.24 -34.63
N VAL A 45 -11.41 3.60 -33.49
CA VAL A 45 -12.40 2.53 -33.34
C VAL A 45 -13.77 3.15 -33.11
N PRO A 46 -14.71 3.09 -34.08
CA PRO A 46 -15.98 3.83 -34.02
C PRO A 46 -16.84 3.49 -32.79
N GLU A 47 -16.84 2.22 -32.37
CA GLU A 47 -17.68 1.71 -31.29
C GLU A 47 -17.22 2.18 -29.92
N THR A 48 -15.91 2.37 -29.74
CA THR A 48 -15.29 2.61 -28.42
C THR A 48 -14.63 3.98 -28.30
N GLY A 49 -14.41 4.70 -29.40
CA GLY A 49 -13.65 5.95 -29.42
C GLY A 49 -12.16 5.78 -29.13
N LYS A 50 -11.66 4.53 -29.00
CA LYS A 50 -10.23 4.26 -28.84
C LYS A 50 -9.49 4.60 -30.13
N TYR A 51 -8.34 5.26 -30.00
CA TYR A 51 -7.53 5.63 -31.14
C TYR A 51 -6.06 5.35 -30.91
N ARG A 52 -5.30 5.19 -31.99
CA ARG A 52 -3.84 4.99 -31.96
C ARG A 52 -3.21 5.46 -33.26
N CYS A 53 -2.10 6.18 -33.14
CA CYS A 53 -1.21 6.46 -34.26
C CYS A 53 -0.17 5.34 -34.38
N PHE A 54 -0.07 4.71 -35.54
CA PHE A 54 0.91 3.64 -35.78
C PHE A 54 2.28 4.16 -36.24
N ASN A 55 2.42 5.48 -36.43
CA ASN A 55 3.69 6.15 -36.70
C ASN A 55 4.44 6.59 -35.41
N GLY A 56 4.09 6.03 -34.24
CA GLY A 56 4.86 6.22 -33.00
C GLY A 56 4.40 7.35 -32.07
N CYS A 57 3.28 8.03 -32.34
CA CYS A 57 2.76 9.07 -31.44
C CYS A 57 1.95 8.46 -30.28
N GLU A 58 2.17 8.99 -29.07
CA GLU A 58 1.32 8.67 -27.91
C GLU A 58 -0.07 9.30 -28.02
N CYS A 59 -1.09 8.58 -27.52
CA CYS A 59 -2.49 9.03 -27.58
C CYS A 59 -2.72 10.38 -26.88
N LYS A 60 -1.94 10.67 -25.82
CA LYS A 60 -2.03 11.92 -25.07
C LYS A 60 -1.62 13.13 -25.92
N HIS A 61 -0.61 12.99 -26.78
CA HIS A 61 -0.14 14.06 -27.66
C HIS A 61 -1.13 14.31 -28.80
N VAL A 62 -1.74 13.24 -29.33
CA VAL A 62 -2.80 13.35 -30.35
C VAL A 62 -4.02 14.08 -29.80
N ARG A 63 -4.42 13.81 -28.56
CA ARG A 63 -5.47 14.56 -27.88
C ARG A 63 -5.10 16.04 -27.73
N GLU A 64 -3.89 16.31 -27.25
CA GLU A 64 -3.43 17.68 -26.99
C GLU A 64 -3.37 18.52 -28.28
N ALA A 65 -3.04 17.90 -29.41
CA ALA A 65 -3.02 18.55 -30.72
C ALA A 65 -4.43 18.81 -31.31
N ILE A 66 -5.43 18.02 -30.92
CA ILE A 66 -6.82 18.20 -31.38
C ILE A 66 -7.54 19.23 -30.51
N LYS A 67 -7.45 19.10 -29.18
CA LYS A 67 -8.00 20.07 -28.24
C LYS A 67 -7.13 20.11 -26.98
N PRO A 68 -6.37 21.20 -26.74
CA PRO A 68 -5.53 21.33 -25.55
C PRO A 68 -6.34 21.14 -24.26
N TRP A 69 -5.80 20.38 -23.31
CA TRP A 69 -6.53 20.04 -22.10
C TRP A 69 -6.80 21.25 -21.21
N ALA A 70 -5.94 22.27 -21.28
CA ALA A 70 -6.12 23.54 -20.60
C ALA A 70 -7.40 24.28 -21.04
N GLU A 71 -7.74 24.22 -22.34
CA GLU A 71 -8.96 24.84 -22.87
C GLU A 71 -10.22 24.08 -22.41
N VAL A 72 -10.14 22.73 -22.35
CA VAL A 72 -11.22 21.90 -21.80
C VAL A 72 -11.46 22.19 -20.31
N LEU A 73 -10.41 22.48 -19.54
CA LEU A 73 -10.52 22.85 -18.13
C LEU A 73 -11.06 24.27 -17.94
N ALA A 74 -10.68 25.23 -18.80
CA ALA A 74 -11.20 26.59 -18.79
C ALA A 74 -12.71 26.62 -19.10
N GLU A 75 -13.16 25.84 -20.08
CA GLU A 75 -14.60 25.67 -20.39
C GLU A 75 -15.38 25.04 -19.22
N ARG A 76 -14.75 24.15 -18.44
CA ARG A 76 -15.35 23.54 -17.25
C ARG A 76 -15.47 24.48 -16.05
N GLY A 77 -14.63 25.51 -15.97
CA GLY A 77 -14.68 26.52 -14.90
C GLY A 77 -15.79 27.57 -15.09
N GLY A 78 -16.30 27.72 -16.31
CA GLY A 78 -17.29 28.76 -16.66
C GLY A 78 -18.76 28.32 -16.61
N ALA A 79 -19.05 27.03 -16.54
CA ALA A 79 -20.41 26.50 -16.49
C ALA A 79 -20.69 25.88 -15.11
N ASN A 80 -21.81 26.26 -14.48
CA ASN A 80 -22.33 25.65 -13.26
C ASN A 80 -22.54 24.13 -13.46
N TYR A 81 -21.47 23.37 -13.23
CA TYR A 81 -21.45 21.92 -13.35
C TYR A 81 -22.06 21.30 -12.10
N THR A 82 -23.28 20.81 -12.22
CA THR A 82 -23.85 19.82 -11.32
C THR A 82 -23.56 18.44 -11.89
N PRO A 83 -22.88 17.52 -11.17
CA PRO A 83 -22.58 16.20 -11.71
C PRO A 83 -23.88 15.42 -11.89
N SER A 84 -24.25 15.11 -13.14
CA SER A 84 -25.46 14.33 -13.41
C SER A 84 -25.26 12.90 -12.90
N LEU A 85 -26.15 12.46 -12.01
CA LEU A 85 -26.28 11.08 -11.54
C LEU A 85 -26.87 10.18 -12.65
N ASN A 86 -26.12 9.97 -13.72
CA ASN A 86 -26.40 8.90 -14.67
C ASN A 86 -25.22 7.93 -14.67
N ARG A 87 -25.14 7.12 -13.61
CA ARG A 87 -24.39 5.86 -13.66
C ARG A 87 -25.04 5.02 -14.75
N LEU A 88 -24.35 4.89 -15.88
CA LEU A 88 -24.53 3.74 -16.77
C LEU A 88 -24.59 2.50 -15.87
N ALA A 89 -25.70 1.77 -15.93
CA ALA A 89 -25.87 0.51 -15.23
C ALA A 89 -24.60 -0.33 -15.47
N ALA A 90 -23.83 -0.54 -14.41
CA ALA A 90 -22.65 -1.37 -14.47
C ALA A 90 -23.10 -2.71 -15.02
N LYS A 91 -22.51 -3.15 -16.15
CA LYS A 91 -22.61 -4.55 -16.55
C LYS A 91 -22.30 -5.37 -15.30
N PRO A 92 -23.15 -6.33 -14.89
CA PRO A 92 -22.93 -7.07 -13.66
C PRO A 92 -21.50 -7.61 -13.71
N LYS A 93 -20.68 -7.19 -12.73
CA LYS A 93 -19.33 -7.72 -12.58
C LYS A 93 -19.51 -9.23 -12.49
N ARG A 94 -18.82 -9.98 -13.37
CA ARG A 94 -18.73 -11.43 -13.25
C ARG A 94 -18.21 -11.69 -11.83
N ILE A 95 -19.08 -12.21 -10.98
CA ILE A 95 -18.72 -12.61 -9.62
C ILE A 95 -17.78 -13.79 -9.83
N LEU A 96 -16.48 -13.55 -9.66
CA LEU A 96 -15.51 -14.63 -9.60
C LEU A 96 -15.85 -15.43 -8.34
N PRO A 97 -15.93 -16.78 -8.41
CA PRO A 97 -16.12 -17.59 -7.22
C PRO A 97 -15.02 -17.26 -6.22
N LYS A 98 -15.38 -17.23 -4.93
CA LYS A 98 -14.40 -17.01 -3.88
C LYS A 98 -13.39 -18.16 -3.91
N PRO A 99 -12.10 -17.89 -3.64
CA PRO A 99 -11.11 -18.94 -3.54
C PRO A 99 -11.57 -20.05 -2.61
N ALA A 100 -11.48 -21.30 -3.04
CA ALA A 100 -11.84 -22.43 -2.19
C ALA A 100 -10.95 -22.42 -0.93
N PRO A 101 -11.52 -22.64 0.26
CA PRO A 101 -10.73 -22.71 1.49
C PRO A 101 -9.72 -23.87 1.38
N ILE A 102 -8.48 -23.62 1.78
CA ILE A 102 -7.51 -24.70 1.96
C ILE A 102 -7.96 -25.49 3.20
N PRO A 103 -7.97 -26.83 3.17
CA PRO A 103 -8.36 -27.62 4.33
C PRO A 103 -7.51 -27.31 5.56
N ASP A 104 -8.16 -27.20 6.72
CA ASP A 104 -7.48 -27.10 8.01
C ASP A 104 -6.92 -28.48 8.44
N GLY A 105 -5.73 -28.49 9.05
CA GLY A 105 -5.09 -29.71 9.60
C GLY A 105 -3.79 -30.09 8.90
N GLU A 106 -3.27 -31.28 9.23
CA GLU A 106 -2.05 -31.81 8.59
C GLU A 106 -2.33 -32.20 7.12
N LEU A 107 -1.43 -31.79 6.22
CA LEU A 107 -1.46 -32.13 4.80
C LEU A 107 -0.39 -33.19 4.52
N GLY A 108 -0.72 -34.15 3.66
CA GLY A 108 0.22 -35.21 3.26
C GLY A 108 0.25 -35.37 1.75
N LEU A 109 1.44 -35.27 1.16
CA LEU A 109 1.61 -35.52 -0.28
C LEU A 109 1.21 -36.96 -0.62
N VAL A 110 0.49 -37.13 -1.74
CA VAL A 110 0.09 -38.46 -2.20
C VAL A 110 1.30 -39.21 -2.76
N MET A 111 1.70 -40.27 -2.06
CA MET A 111 2.81 -41.15 -2.45
C MET A 111 2.28 -42.48 -2.98
N LEU A 112 2.98 -43.04 -3.97
CA LEU A 112 2.74 -44.39 -4.46
C LEU A 112 3.28 -45.41 -3.45
N THR A 113 2.48 -46.43 -3.16
CA THR A 113 2.84 -47.49 -2.19
C THR A 113 3.76 -48.54 -2.79
N ASP A 114 3.66 -48.77 -4.10
CA ASP A 114 4.40 -49.79 -4.82
C ASP A 114 5.49 -49.18 -5.71
N ILE A 115 6.55 -49.94 -5.93
CA ILE A 115 7.60 -49.56 -6.88
C ILE A 115 7.02 -49.60 -8.30
N VAL A 116 7.07 -48.46 -8.98
CA VAL A 116 6.57 -48.32 -10.34
C VAL A 116 7.47 -49.05 -11.34
N THR A 117 6.91 -49.98 -12.11
CA THR A 117 7.62 -50.77 -13.12
C THR A 117 7.17 -50.49 -14.55
N ASP A 118 6.06 -49.78 -14.74
CA ASP A 118 5.37 -49.56 -16.01
C ASP A 118 5.67 -48.19 -16.65
N ILE A 119 6.78 -47.54 -16.29
CA ILE A 119 7.14 -46.21 -16.79
C ILE A 119 7.32 -46.25 -18.31
N PRO A 120 6.55 -45.46 -19.10
CA PRO A 120 6.68 -45.41 -20.55
C PRO A 120 8.11 -45.09 -21.01
N GLN A 121 8.69 -45.99 -21.80
CA GLN A 121 10.04 -45.82 -22.36
C GLN A 121 9.98 -45.35 -23.83
N PRO A 122 10.87 -44.43 -24.25
CA PRO A 122 11.01 -44.07 -25.66
C PRO A 122 11.41 -45.28 -26.51
N LYS A 123 10.69 -45.52 -27.60
CA LYS A 123 10.95 -46.60 -28.56
C LYS A 123 11.27 -46.01 -29.93
N LYS A 124 12.11 -46.68 -30.71
CA LYS A 124 12.32 -46.31 -32.12
C LYS A 124 11.05 -46.59 -32.92
N LEU A 125 10.74 -45.73 -33.89
CA LEU A 125 9.62 -45.95 -34.79
C LEU A 125 9.80 -47.24 -35.58
N THR A 126 8.77 -48.09 -35.59
CA THR A 126 8.73 -49.32 -36.39
C THR A 126 7.95 -49.15 -37.70
N SER A 127 7.27 -48.03 -37.86
CA SER A 127 6.46 -47.68 -39.03
C SER A 127 6.76 -46.28 -39.52
N ARG A 128 6.25 -45.92 -40.71
CA ARG A 128 6.39 -44.58 -41.27
C ARG A 128 5.88 -43.53 -40.26
N PRO A 129 6.67 -42.47 -39.96
CA PRO A 129 6.25 -41.43 -39.03
C PRO A 129 5.01 -40.68 -39.55
N PRO A 130 4.22 -40.07 -38.66
CA PRO A 130 3.17 -39.13 -39.03
C PRO A 130 3.72 -37.94 -39.85
N LYS A 131 2.82 -37.22 -40.52
CA LYS A 131 3.17 -35.97 -41.22
C LYS A 131 3.82 -34.99 -40.22
N ASP A 132 4.91 -34.36 -40.67
CA ASP A 132 5.72 -33.40 -39.90
C ASP A 132 6.50 -34.01 -38.71
N VAL A 133 6.74 -35.32 -38.73
CA VAL A 133 7.63 -36.04 -37.79
C VAL A 133 8.78 -36.68 -38.56
N GLU A 134 10.00 -36.52 -38.07
CA GLU A 134 11.19 -37.09 -38.70
C GLU A 134 11.28 -38.62 -38.51
N GLY A 135 11.86 -39.32 -39.49
CA GLY A 135 12.04 -40.78 -39.42
C GLY A 135 13.04 -41.24 -38.34
N SER A 136 13.88 -40.32 -37.84
CA SER A 136 14.80 -40.51 -36.72
C SER A 136 14.11 -40.43 -35.35
N ALA A 137 12.82 -40.09 -35.31
CA ALA A 137 12.12 -39.88 -34.05
C ALA A 137 12.00 -41.16 -33.21
N THR A 138 11.92 -40.96 -31.90
CA THR A 138 11.42 -41.94 -30.95
C THR A 138 9.97 -41.60 -30.57
N GLU A 139 9.19 -42.62 -30.23
CA GLU A 139 7.85 -42.48 -29.69
C GLU A 139 7.78 -42.90 -28.23
N THR A 140 7.02 -42.17 -27.43
CA THR A 140 6.64 -42.55 -26.06
C THR A 140 5.12 -42.49 -25.96
N ILE A 141 4.51 -43.55 -25.45
CA ILE A 141 3.05 -43.71 -25.39
C ILE A 141 2.59 -43.52 -23.94
N TYR A 142 1.70 -42.55 -23.73
CA TYR A 142 1.07 -42.24 -22.46
C TYR A 142 -0.40 -42.69 -22.49
N PRO A 143 -0.76 -43.81 -21.84
CA PRO A 143 -2.13 -44.33 -21.86
C PRO A 143 -3.04 -43.54 -20.91
N TYR A 144 -4.14 -42.99 -21.43
CA TYR A 144 -5.17 -42.33 -20.61
C TYR A 144 -6.32 -43.27 -20.29
N SER A 145 -6.64 -44.19 -21.20
CA SER A 145 -7.61 -45.27 -21.00
C SER A 145 -7.30 -46.42 -21.96
N GLU A 146 -8.08 -47.50 -21.92
CA GLU A 146 -8.00 -48.60 -22.89
C GLU A 146 -8.19 -48.14 -24.34
N SER A 147 -8.90 -47.02 -24.53
CA SER A 147 -9.28 -46.50 -25.83
C SER A 147 -8.61 -45.16 -26.20
N GLN A 148 -7.88 -44.49 -25.30
CA GLN A 148 -7.28 -43.17 -25.53
C GLN A 148 -5.84 -43.09 -25.02
N TRP A 149 -4.94 -42.53 -25.84
CA TRP A 149 -3.55 -42.32 -25.46
C TRP A 149 -2.93 -41.14 -26.19
N VAL A 150 -1.88 -40.58 -25.60
CA VAL A 150 -1.04 -39.56 -26.23
C VAL A 150 0.27 -40.19 -26.66
N VAL A 151 0.70 -39.90 -27.89
CA VAL A 151 2.03 -40.26 -28.37
C VAL A 151 2.88 -39.01 -28.43
N ARG A 152 4.01 -39.01 -27.72
CA ARG A 152 5.07 -38.02 -27.85
C ARG A 152 6.09 -38.53 -28.85
N TYR A 153 6.25 -37.79 -29.94
CA TYR A 153 7.35 -37.98 -30.88
C TYR A 153 8.47 -37.00 -30.56
N GLN A 154 9.72 -37.48 -30.53
CA GLN A 154 10.90 -36.67 -30.27
C GLN A 154 12.04 -37.07 -31.20
N TRP A 155 12.70 -36.11 -31.82
CA TRP A 155 13.85 -36.35 -32.71
C TRP A 155 14.97 -35.32 -32.49
N PRO A 156 16.23 -35.66 -32.78
CA PRO A 156 17.34 -34.71 -32.69
C PRO A 156 17.10 -33.48 -33.58
N ASP A 157 17.35 -32.30 -33.06
CA ASP A 157 17.21 -31.03 -33.78
C ASP A 157 18.24 -30.04 -33.23
N ALA A 158 19.32 -29.86 -34.00
CA ALA A 158 20.43 -28.99 -33.62
C ALA A 158 20.07 -27.50 -33.58
N ASN A 159 18.92 -27.10 -34.16
CA ASN A 159 18.45 -25.71 -34.14
C ASN A 159 17.70 -25.34 -32.86
N LYS A 160 17.41 -26.31 -31.99
CA LYS A 160 16.77 -26.09 -30.69
C LYS A 160 17.82 -26.09 -29.59
N GLU A 161 17.68 -25.18 -28.62
CA GLU A 161 18.54 -25.08 -27.44
C GLU A 161 18.65 -26.39 -26.66
N LYS A 162 17.56 -27.18 -26.60
CA LYS A 162 17.53 -28.51 -25.97
C LYS A 162 18.10 -29.64 -26.85
N GLY A 163 18.54 -29.36 -28.08
CA GLY A 163 19.09 -30.32 -29.03
C GLY A 163 18.07 -31.30 -29.64
N TYR A 164 16.78 -31.09 -29.39
CA TYR A 164 15.70 -31.92 -29.93
C TYR A 164 14.43 -31.12 -30.19
N SER A 165 13.65 -31.59 -31.16
CA SER A 165 12.27 -31.17 -31.40
C SER A 165 11.30 -32.25 -30.90
N LYS A 166 10.12 -31.82 -30.46
CA LYS A 166 9.07 -32.72 -29.96
C LYS A 166 7.69 -32.31 -30.45
N THR A 167 6.81 -33.28 -30.62
CA THR A 167 5.39 -33.04 -30.86
C THR A 167 4.52 -34.10 -30.19
N PHE A 168 3.28 -33.73 -29.88
CA PHE A 168 2.32 -34.61 -29.22
C PHE A 168 1.16 -34.88 -30.17
N ARG A 169 0.67 -36.12 -30.20
CA ARG A 169 -0.49 -36.53 -31.00
C ARG A 169 -1.45 -37.33 -30.14
N GLN A 170 -2.71 -36.91 -30.12
CA GLN A 170 -3.78 -37.67 -29.49
C GLN A 170 -4.21 -38.81 -30.41
N TRP A 171 -4.44 -39.96 -29.80
CA TRP A 171 -4.97 -41.13 -30.47
C TRP A 171 -6.16 -41.67 -29.69
N HIS A 172 -7.10 -42.27 -30.43
CA HIS A 172 -8.16 -43.08 -29.85
C HIS A 172 -8.41 -44.34 -30.68
N ARG A 173 -9.04 -45.34 -30.07
CA ARG A 173 -9.62 -46.49 -30.78
C ARG A 173 -11.05 -46.17 -31.19
N ARG A 174 -11.38 -46.46 -32.44
CA ARG A 174 -12.77 -46.50 -32.92
C ARG A 174 -13.51 -47.70 -32.32
N LEU A 175 -14.83 -47.75 -32.51
CA LEU A 175 -15.67 -48.87 -32.08
C LEU A 175 -15.24 -50.22 -32.68
N ASP A 176 -14.61 -50.21 -33.86
CA ASP A 176 -14.06 -51.41 -34.51
C ASP A 176 -12.65 -51.80 -34.01
N GLY A 177 -12.13 -51.10 -33.00
CA GLY A 177 -10.79 -51.31 -32.44
C GLY A 177 -9.64 -50.61 -33.19
N THR A 178 -9.92 -49.99 -34.34
CA THR A 178 -8.91 -49.35 -35.19
C THR A 178 -8.35 -48.07 -34.54
N PRO A 179 -7.02 -47.95 -34.40
CA PRO A 179 -6.38 -46.71 -33.93
C PRO A 179 -6.56 -45.55 -34.91
N GLN A 180 -6.89 -44.36 -34.40
CA GLN A 180 -7.00 -43.14 -35.17
C GLN A 180 -6.27 -41.98 -34.47
N MET A 181 -5.39 -41.31 -35.21
CA MET A 181 -4.65 -40.12 -34.75
C MET A 181 -5.54 -38.86 -34.76
N LYS A 182 -6.54 -38.85 -33.87
CA LYS A 182 -7.41 -37.72 -33.57
C LYS A 182 -7.78 -37.80 -32.09
N LYS A 183 -8.22 -36.68 -31.51
CA LYS A 183 -8.73 -36.59 -30.13
C LYS A 183 -9.86 -37.59 -29.84
N GLY A 184 -10.71 -37.87 -30.83
CA GLY A 184 -11.94 -38.65 -30.64
C GLY A 184 -13.00 -37.87 -29.85
N ASP A 185 -14.19 -38.44 -29.72
CA ASP A 185 -15.34 -37.78 -29.11
C ASP A 185 -15.53 -38.16 -27.62
N LEU A 186 -14.83 -39.19 -27.15
CA LEU A 186 -14.88 -39.61 -25.75
C LEU A 186 -14.18 -38.59 -24.85
N PRO A 187 -14.71 -38.36 -23.63
CA PRO A 187 -14.11 -37.44 -22.67
C PRO A 187 -12.70 -37.89 -22.27
N TRP A 188 -11.75 -36.97 -22.28
CA TRP A 188 -10.39 -37.21 -21.79
C TRP A 188 -10.31 -36.88 -20.30
N GLY A 189 -9.84 -37.82 -19.47
CA GLY A 189 -9.54 -37.58 -18.06
C GLY A 189 -8.15 -36.96 -17.86
N ALA A 190 -7.80 -36.71 -16.60
CA ALA A 190 -6.42 -36.38 -16.24
C ALA A 190 -5.55 -37.64 -16.29
N TYR A 191 -4.33 -37.51 -16.79
CA TYR A 191 -3.37 -38.61 -16.87
C TYR A 191 -3.07 -39.14 -15.46
N ARG A 192 -3.15 -40.46 -15.27
CA ARG A 192 -2.87 -41.17 -14.00
C ARG A 192 -3.78 -40.79 -12.81
N ILE A 193 -4.93 -40.16 -13.05
CA ILE A 193 -5.88 -39.77 -11.99
C ILE A 193 -6.39 -40.96 -11.16
N ASP A 194 -6.67 -42.11 -11.78
CA ASP A 194 -7.20 -43.28 -11.07
C ASP A 194 -6.16 -43.88 -10.11
N GLU A 195 -4.89 -43.91 -10.53
CA GLU A 195 -3.77 -44.32 -9.69
C GLU A 195 -3.56 -43.34 -8.54
N ALA A 196 -3.59 -42.04 -8.82
CA ALA A 196 -3.48 -40.99 -7.81
C ALA A 196 -4.62 -41.08 -6.77
N ILE A 197 -5.86 -41.30 -7.22
CA ILE A 197 -7.01 -41.52 -6.34
C ILE A 197 -6.83 -42.78 -5.49
N ALA A 198 -6.35 -43.88 -6.08
CA ALA A 198 -6.10 -45.11 -5.32
C ALA A 198 -5.02 -44.90 -4.24
N ALA A 199 -3.92 -44.24 -4.60
CA ALA A 199 -2.82 -43.91 -3.68
C ALA A 199 -3.22 -42.92 -2.59
N SER A 200 -4.15 -41.99 -2.86
CA SER A 200 -4.61 -41.02 -1.85
C SER A 200 -5.25 -41.69 -0.63
N LYS A 201 -5.80 -42.91 -0.78
CA LYS A 201 -6.45 -43.66 0.30
C LYS A 201 -5.48 -44.17 1.37
N SER A 202 -4.17 -44.23 1.10
CA SER A 202 -3.17 -44.60 2.09
C SER A 202 -2.62 -43.40 2.89
N VAL A 203 -3.07 -42.18 2.59
CA VAL A 203 -2.68 -40.98 3.35
C VAL A 203 -3.60 -40.84 4.57
N ASN A 204 -3.00 -40.82 5.77
CA ASN A 204 -3.74 -40.76 7.05
C ASN A 204 -4.19 -39.35 7.45
N VAL A 205 -3.76 -38.34 6.69
CA VAL A 205 -4.08 -36.92 6.87
C VAL A 205 -4.73 -36.40 5.59
N THR A 206 -4.96 -35.09 5.46
CA THR A 206 -5.59 -34.55 4.24
C THR A 206 -4.69 -34.75 3.02
N PRO A 207 -5.12 -35.50 1.98
CA PRO A 207 -4.28 -35.80 0.83
C PRO A 207 -4.05 -34.56 -0.05
N ALA A 208 -2.78 -34.29 -0.37
CA ALA A 208 -2.34 -33.26 -1.29
C ALA A 208 -1.80 -33.90 -2.59
N LEU A 209 -2.52 -33.72 -3.69
CA LEU A 209 -2.19 -34.32 -4.98
C LEU A 209 -1.36 -33.37 -5.85
N LEU A 210 -0.23 -33.86 -6.36
CA LEU A 210 0.64 -33.10 -7.25
C LEU A 210 0.09 -33.05 -8.69
N GLN A 211 0.07 -31.88 -9.28
CA GLN A 211 -0.25 -31.64 -10.68
C GLN A 211 0.99 -31.12 -11.40
N HIS A 212 1.20 -31.58 -12.64
CA HIS A 212 2.27 -31.17 -13.53
C HIS A 212 1.74 -30.67 -14.88
N GLU A 213 2.58 -29.95 -15.62
CA GLU A 213 2.27 -29.43 -16.95
C GLU A 213 2.21 -30.48 -18.07
N GLY A 214 2.90 -31.61 -17.91
CA GLY A 214 2.97 -32.64 -18.95
C GLY A 214 3.29 -34.05 -18.44
N GLU A 215 3.03 -35.05 -19.29
CA GLU A 215 3.04 -36.46 -18.91
C GLU A 215 4.44 -36.94 -18.53
N GLY A 216 5.48 -36.41 -19.17
CA GLY A 216 6.86 -36.72 -18.82
C GLY A 216 7.23 -36.30 -17.39
N CYS A 217 6.68 -35.19 -16.89
CA CYS A 217 6.90 -34.74 -15.51
C CYS A 217 6.18 -35.64 -14.52
N VAL A 218 4.95 -36.07 -14.84
CA VAL A 218 4.22 -37.07 -14.06
C VAL A 218 5.03 -38.36 -13.93
N GLU A 219 5.58 -38.88 -15.03
CA GLU A 219 6.37 -40.11 -14.99
C GLU A 219 7.69 -39.97 -14.23
N VAL A 220 8.30 -38.77 -14.22
CA VAL A 220 9.45 -38.48 -13.34
C VAL A 220 9.01 -38.53 -11.88
N GLY A 221 7.91 -37.87 -11.50
CA GLY A 221 7.35 -37.96 -10.15
C GLY A 221 7.07 -39.41 -9.73
N ARG A 222 6.38 -40.17 -10.59
CA ARG A 222 6.05 -41.59 -10.35
C ARG A 222 7.29 -42.44 -10.10
N LYS A 223 8.38 -42.24 -10.86
CA LYS A 223 9.67 -42.94 -10.64
C LYS A 223 10.21 -42.74 -9.22
N HIS A 224 9.94 -41.57 -8.64
CA HIS A 224 10.38 -41.17 -7.31
C HIS A 224 9.30 -41.36 -6.24
N GLY A 225 8.25 -42.12 -6.54
CA GLY A 225 7.17 -42.47 -5.60
C GLY A 225 6.11 -41.40 -5.42
N LEU A 226 6.15 -40.29 -6.17
CA LEU A 226 5.12 -39.24 -6.10
C LEU A 226 3.98 -39.56 -7.06
N ALA A 227 2.76 -39.63 -6.54
CA ALA A 227 1.58 -39.70 -7.39
C ALA A 227 1.28 -38.30 -7.93
N GLY A 228 1.05 -38.20 -9.24
CA GLY A 228 0.74 -36.92 -9.85
C GLY A 228 -0.10 -37.05 -11.11
N ILE A 229 -0.68 -35.93 -11.52
CA ILE A 229 -1.58 -35.86 -12.67
C ILE A 229 -1.18 -34.75 -13.65
N THR A 230 -1.69 -34.85 -14.86
CA THR A 230 -1.62 -33.77 -15.85
C THR A 230 -2.78 -33.86 -16.83
N PHE A 231 -2.92 -32.87 -17.71
CA PHE A 231 -3.90 -32.88 -18.79
C PHE A 231 -3.21 -32.90 -20.15
N GLN A 232 -3.73 -33.68 -21.09
CA GLN A 232 -3.24 -33.63 -22.47
C GLN A 232 -3.52 -32.25 -23.07
N GLY A 233 -2.71 -31.82 -24.05
CA GLY A 233 -2.72 -30.45 -24.60
C GLY A 233 -4.07 -29.72 -24.66
N SER A 234 -5.09 -30.28 -25.31
CA SER A 234 -6.41 -29.62 -25.44
C SER A 234 -7.39 -29.88 -24.28
N GLY A 235 -6.93 -30.54 -23.23
CA GLY A 235 -7.63 -30.84 -21.98
C GLY A 235 -7.30 -29.84 -20.87
N TRP A 236 -6.41 -28.88 -21.12
CA TRP A 236 -6.22 -27.67 -20.30
C TRP A 236 -7.38 -26.68 -20.52
N ASP A 237 -8.61 -27.19 -20.42
CA ASP A 237 -9.85 -26.45 -20.58
C ASP A 237 -10.71 -26.61 -19.34
N LYS A 238 -11.53 -25.60 -19.07
CA LYS A 238 -12.35 -25.53 -17.86
C LYS A 238 -13.24 -26.78 -17.66
N LYS A 239 -13.87 -27.27 -18.73
CA LYS A 239 -14.80 -28.40 -18.64
C LYS A 239 -14.08 -29.67 -18.20
N THR A 240 -12.88 -29.92 -18.75
CA THR A 240 -12.08 -31.09 -18.39
C THR A 240 -11.52 -30.97 -16.97
N ILE A 241 -10.90 -29.83 -16.64
CA ILE A 241 -10.26 -29.62 -15.32
C ILE A 241 -11.29 -29.69 -14.19
N THR A 242 -12.40 -28.94 -14.29
CA THR A 242 -13.47 -28.94 -13.28
C THR A 242 -13.99 -30.36 -13.02
N ARG A 243 -14.19 -31.18 -14.07
CA ARG A 243 -14.64 -32.57 -13.88
C ARG A 243 -13.62 -33.41 -13.12
N GLU A 244 -12.34 -33.31 -13.44
CA GLU A 244 -11.31 -34.12 -12.75
C GLU A 244 -11.05 -33.63 -11.32
N TYR A 245 -11.17 -32.34 -11.06
CA TYR A 245 -11.12 -31.79 -9.70
C TYR A 245 -12.33 -32.24 -8.87
N GLN A 246 -13.52 -32.31 -9.48
CA GLN A 246 -14.70 -32.89 -8.85
C GLN A 246 -14.46 -34.36 -8.48
N ARG A 247 -13.85 -35.15 -9.37
CA ARG A 247 -13.48 -36.54 -9.06
C ARG A 247 -12.44 -36.63 -7.92
N ALA A 248 -11.49 -35.70 -7.88
CA ALA A 248 -10.47 -35.67 -6.83
C ALA A 248 -11.08 -35.37 -5.45
N ILE A 249 -11.94 -34.35 -5.34
CA ILE A 249 -12.57 -33.99 -4.06
C ILE A 249 -13.54 -35.08 -3.58
N GLU A 250 -14.29 -35.71 -4.49
CA GLU A 250 -15.18 -36.85 -4.18
C GLU A 250 -14.41 -38.08 -3.69
N ALA A 251 -13.15 -38.21 -4.11
CA ALA A 251 -12.24 -39.24 -3.62
C ALA A 251 -11.57 -38.91 -2.28
N GLY A 252 -11.82 -37.72 -1.72
CA GLY A 252 -11.26 -37.28 -0.44
C GLY A 252 -9.94 -36.52 -0.55
N ILE A 253 -9.50 -36.14 -1.76
CA ILE A 253 -8.32 -35.28 -1.93
C ILE A 253 -8.72 -33.85 -1.57
N GLY A 254 -8.02 -33.27 -0.60
CA GLY A 254 -8.35 -31.93 -0.09
C GLY A 254 -7.60 -30.79 -0.78
N LEU A 255 -6.46 -31.09 -1.41
CA LEU A 255 -5.58 -30.08 -1.99
C LEU A 255 -4.98 -30.55 -3.30
N ILE A 256 -5.02 -29.70 -4.33
CA ILE A 256 -4.22 -29.82 -5.55
C ILE A 256 -3.03 -28.87 -5.46
N VAL A 257 -1.82 -29.41 -5.64
CA VAL A 257 -0.57 -28.66 -5.67
C VAL A 257 -0.06 -28.64 -7.10
N PHE A 258 -0.10 -27.48 -7.77
CA PHE A 258 0.32 -27.36 -9.16
C PHE A 258 1.74 -26.81 -9.28
N LEU A 259 2.68 -27.68 -9.65
CA LEU A 259 4.04 -27.30 -10.02
C LEU A 259 4.03 -26.85 -11.49
N HIS A 260 3.91 -25.54 -11.70
CA HIS A 260 3.71 -24.92 -13.02
C HIS A 260 5.02 -24.44 -13.64
N ASP A 261 5.06 -24.31 -14.98
CA ASP A 261 6.21 -23.72 -15.65
C ASP A 261 6.26 -22.21 -15.33
N PRO A 262 7.45 -21.62 -15.09
CA PRO A 262 7.59 -20.20 -14.73
C PRO A 262 7.46 -19.25 -15.94
N ASP A 263 6.61 -19.57 -16.90
CA ASP A 263 6.36 -18.78 -18.11
C ASP A 263 4.90 -18.30 -18.21
N ASP A 264 4.62 -17.40 -19.17
CA ASP A 264 3.28 -16.84 -19.38
C ASP A 264 2.21 -17.89 -19.68
N THR A 265 2.59 -19.04 -20.25
CA THR A 265 1.66 -20.13 -20.56
C THR A 265 1.32 -20.90 -19.28
N GLY A 266 2.32 -21.20 -18.45
CA GLY A 266 2.15 -21.82 -17.14
C GLY A 266 1.30 -20.95 -16.21
N LEU A 267 1.53 -19.64 -16.18
CA LEU A 267 0.71 -18.71 -15.39
C LEU A 267 -0.76 -18.67 -15.84
N LYS A 268 -1.05 -18.77 -17.14
CA LYS A 268 -2.43 -18.86 -17.65
C LYS A 268 -3.10 -20.18 -17.26
N LYS A 269 -2.36 -21.29 -17.31
CA LYS A 269 -2.86 -22.59 -16.84
C LYS A 269 -3.11 -22.57 -15.35
N LEU A 270 -2.22 -21.96 -14.57
CA LEU A 270 -2.35 -21.78 -13.13
C LEU A 270 -3.66 -21.06 -12.79
N GLN A 271 -3.92 -19.91 -13.43
CA GLN A 271 -5.18 -19.18 -13.22
C GLN A 271 -6.40 -20.00 -13.62
N THR A 272 -6.32 -20.72 -14.75
CA THR A 272 -7.42 -21.59 -15.21
C THR A 272 -7.71 -22.70 -14.19
N CYS A 273 -6.67 -23.31 -13.61
CA CYS A 273 -6.82 -24.33 -12.59
C CYS A 273 -7.38 -23.74 -11.29
N GLN A 274 -6.92 -22.58 -10.85
CA GLN A 274 -7.48 -21.88 -9.68
C GLN A 274 -8.99 -21.62 -9.86
N ASP A 275 -9.41 -21.07 -11.01
CA ASP A 275 -10.83 -20.82 -11.30
C ASP A 275 -11.67 -22.12 -11.28
N CYS A 276 -11.10 -23.25 -11.69
CA CYS A 276 -11.77 -24.55 -11.65
C CYS A 276 -11.83 -25.11 -10.22
N ALA A 277 -10.77 -24.94 -9.45
CA ALA A 277 -10.69 -25.37 -8.06
C ALA A 277 -11.71 -24.62 -7.20
N ASP A 278 -11.83 -23.30 -7.41
CA ASP A 278 -12.79 -22.43 -6.73
C ASP A 278 -14.24 -22.81 -7.05
N GLU A 279 -14.50 -23.24 -8.29
CA GLU A 279 -15.83 -23.71 -8.70
C GLU A 279 -16.22 -25.04 -8.03
N VAL A 280 -15.25 -25.93 -7.82
CA VAL A 280 -15.47 -27.24 -7.20
C VAL A 280 -15.40 -27.18 -5.67
N GLY A 281 -14.71 -26.18 -5.11
CA GLY A 281 -14.46 -26.08 -3.67
C GLY A 281 -13.27 -26.93 -3.20
N ILE A 282 -12.34 -27.32 -4.08
CA ILE A 282 -11.12 -28.04 -3.69
C ILE A 282 -9.98 -27.04 -3.42
N GLY A 283 -9.18 -27.28 -2.38
CA GLY A 283 -8.00 -26.46 -2.10
C GLY A 283 -7.04 -26.49 -3.29
N PHE A 284 -6.44 -25.34 -3.62
CA PHE A 284 -5.49 -25.24 -4.73
C PHE A 284 -4.35 -24.28 -4.42
N ILE A 285 -3.12 -24.72 -4.69
CA ILE A 285 -1.89 -23.94 -4.54
C ILE A 285 -1.05 -24.11 -5.81
N GLY A 286 -0.61 -23.00 -6.40
CA GLY A 286 0.44 -22.99 -7.40
C GLY A 286 1.80 -22.80 -6.77
N ILE A 287 2.78 -23.60 -7.17
CA ILE A 287 4.16 -23.49 -6.69
C ILE A 287 5.07 -23.23 -7.89
N ASN A 288 5.90 -22.20 -7.78
CA ASN A 288 6.94 -21.92 -8.76
C ASN A 288 8.14 -22.84 -8.45
N PRO A 289 8.64 -23.62 -9.43
CA PRO A 289 9.84 -24.45 -9.29
C PRO A 289 11.07 -23.71 -8.71
N HIS A 290 11.20 -22.41 -8.98
CA HIS A 290 12.30 -21.59 -8.46
C HIS A 290 12.22 -21.35 -6.94
N ASP A 291 11.04 -21.45 -6.33
CA ASP A 291 10.87 -21.33 -4.88
C ASP A 291 11.49 -22.55 -4.18
N ILE A 292 11.44 -23.71 -4.83
CA ILE A 292 12.06 -24.96 -4.35
C ILE A 292 13.55 -24.99 -4.66
N CYS A 293 13.92 -24.59 -5.87
CA CYS A 293 15.29 -24.64 -6.39
C CYS A 293 15.62 -23.34 -7.15
N PRO A 294 16.19 -22.33 -6.47
CA PRO A 294 16.44 -21.01 -7.07
C PRO A 294 17.39 -21.04 -8.28
N ASP A 295 18.35 -21.98 -8.29
CA ASP A 295 19.40 -22.10 -9.30
C ASP A 295 18.95 -22.81 -10.59
N LEU A 296 17.65 -23.03 -10.78
CA LEU A 296 17.12 -23.59 -12.02
C LEU A 296 17.29 -22.63 -13.21
N PRO A 297 17.49 -23.14 -14.42
CA PRO A 297 17.46 -22.30 -15.62
C PRO A 297 16.04 -21.80 -15.90
N TYR A 298 15.84 -20.48 -15.99
CA TYR A 298 14.52 -19.83 -16.15
C TYR A 298 13.64 -20.36 -17.31
N LYS A 299 14.24 -20.96 -18.34
CA LYS A 299 13.55 -21.51 -19.53
C LYS A 299 13.22 -23.00 -19.42
N SER A 300 13.65 -23.68 -18.36
CA SER A 300 13.42 -25.11 -18.13
C SER A 300 13.49 -25.41 -16.65
N SER A 301 12.41 -25.11 -15.95
CA SER A 301 12.28 -25.35 -14.52
C SER A 301 11.12 -26.31 -14.33
N ASP A 302 11.38 -27.61 -14.44
CA ASP A 302 10.40 -28.67 -14.19
C ASP A 302 10.94 -29.66 -13.13
N ILE A 303 10.12 -30.61 -12.70
CA ILE A 303 10.53 -31.61 -11.68
C ILE A 303 11.77 -32.42 -12.09
N LYS A 304 12.01 -32.61 -13.39
CA LYS A 304 13.18 -33.35 -13.88
C LYS A 304 14.45 -32.55 -13.62
N GLU A 305 14.40 -31.24 -13.83
CA GLU A 305 15.55 -30.35 -13.59
C GLU A 305 15.79 -30.17 -12.08
N ILE A 306 14.74 -30.08 -11.28
CA ILE A 306 14.84 -30.04 -9.80
C ILE A 306 15.54 -31.30 -9.28
N LEU A 307 15.04 -32.49 -9.65
CA LEU A 307 15.61 -33.77 -9.22
C LEU A 307 16.97 -34.07 -9.87
N GLY A 308 17.41 -33.26 -10.84
CA GLY A 308 18.78 -33.26 -11.34
C GLY A 308 19.77 -32.52 -10.43
N GLN A 309 19.25 -31.63 -9.55
CA GLN A 309 20.05 -30.81 -8.64
C GLN A 309 19.88 -31.19 -7.15
N MET A 310 18.84 -31.95 -6.81
CA MET A 310 18.60 -32.41 -5.43
C MET A 310 18.01 -33.82 -5.35
N GLU A 311 18.26 -34.48 -4.23
CA GLU A 311 17.69 -35.79 -3.92
C GLU A 311 16.18 -35.72 -3.62
N THR A 312 15.46 -36.81 -3.88
CA THR A 312 14.00 -36.88 -3.69
C THR A 312 13.51 -36.49 -2.31
N PRO A 313 14.13 -36.94 -1.18
CA PRO A 313 13.66 -36.56 0.15
C PRO A 313 13.78 -35.05 0.40
N GLU A 314 14.81 -34.40 -0.15
CA GLU A 314 15.01 -32.96 -0.03
C GLU A 314 13.98 -32.19 -0.89
N PHE A 315 13.69 -32.67 -2.10
CA PHE A 315 12.63 -32.11 -2.93
C PHE A 315 11.27 -32.14 -2.23
N ILE A 316 10.89 -33.30 -1.68
CA ILE A 316 9.63 -33.47 -0.94
C ILE A 316 9.58 -32.51 0.24
N ARG A 317 10.64 -32.47 1.06
CA ARG A 317 10.73 -31.58 2.22
C ARG A 317 10.51 -30.11 1.85
N ARG A 318 11.12 -29.64 0.76
CA ARG A 318 10.96 -28.24 0.29
C ARG A 318 9.58 -27.98 -0.29
N LEU A 319 9.03 -28.93 -1.05
CA LEU A 319 7.68 -28.84 -1.58
C LEU A 319 6.65 -28.70 -0.44
N GLU A 320 6.79 -29.49 0.62
CA GLU A 320 5.95 -29.40 1.83
C GLU A 320 6.10 -28.06 2.55
N GLN A 321 7.32 -27.51 2.62
CA GLN A 321 7.55 -26.18 3.19
C GLN A 321 6.82 -25.08 2.42
N GLU A 322 6.87 -25.11 1.09
CA GLU A 322 6.15 -24.15 0.24
C GLU A 322 4.63 -24.29 0.37
N ILE A 323 4.13 -25.53 0.46
CA ILE A 323 2.70 -25.79 0.74
C ILE A 323 2.31 -25.12 2.07
N HIS A 324 3.05 -25.39 3.15
CA HIS A 324 2.75 -24.81 4.47
C HIS A 324 2.85 -23.28 4.49
N ALA A 325 3.85 -22.70 3.81
CA ALA A 325 3.99 -21.26 3.69
C ALA A 325 2.80 -20.62 2.96
N ALA A 326 2.36 -21.23 1.85
CA ALA A 326 1.19 -20.78 1.10
C ALA A 326 -0.12 -20.90 1.91
N VAL A 327 -0.29 -21.96 2.71
CA VAL A 327 -1.44 -22.08 3.63
C VAL A 327 -1.43 -20.95 4.66
N ALA A 328 -0.30 -20.72 5.33
CA ALA A 328 -0.19 -19.70 6.39
C ALA A 328 -0.47 -18.28 5.88
N GLN A 329 -0.02 -17.93 4.67
CA GLN A 329 -0.32 -16.63 4.06
C GLN A 329 -1.81 -16.43 3.78
N ARG A 330 -2.54 -17.50 3.40
CA ARG A 330 -3.97 -17.42 3.08
C ARG A 330 -4.84 -17.24 4.32
N SER A 331 -4.47 -17.84 5.46
CA SER A 331 -5.16 -17.63 6.73
C SER A 331 -5.13 -16.15 7.18
N GLN A 332 -4.03 -15.44 6.92
CA GLN A 332 -3.91 -14.00 7.20
C GLN A 332 -4.78 -13.12 6.25
N GLN A 333 -5.04 -13.58 5.02
CA GLN A 333 -5.94 -12.88 4.09
C GLN A 333 -7.41 -12.99 4.49
N VAL A 334 -7.86 -14.15 4.99
CA VAL A 334 -9.24 -14.36 5.45
C VAL A 334 -9.58 -13.44 6.64
N GLU A 335 -8.62 -13.22 7.53
CA GLU A 335 -8.75 -12.29 8.66
C GLU A 335 -8.82 -10.82 8.22
N SER A 336 -8.29 -10.51 7.03
CA SER A 336 -8.39 -9.17 6.43
C SER A 336 -9.76 -8.94 5.75
N GLU A 337 -10.37 -9.98 5.17
CA GLU A 337 -11.71 -9.93 4.57
C GLU A 337 -12.84 -9.80 5.60
N SER A 338 -12.68 -10.36 6.81
CA SER A 338 -13.64 -10.17 7.91
C SER A 338 -13.69 -8.70 8.38
N ILE A 339 -12.52 -8.06 8.47
CA ILE A 339 -12.39 -6.63 8.79
C ILE A 339 -13.08 -5.77 7.72
N GLU A 340 -12.95 -6.08 6.43
CA GLU A 340 -13.64 -5.35 5.36
C GLU A 340 -15.18 -5.38 5.50
N LYS A 341 -15.73 -6.52 5.90
CA LYS A 341 -17.17 -6.68 6.09
C LYS A 341 -17.66 -5.85 7.29
N GLU A 342 -16.90 -5.85 8.37
CA GLU A 342 -17.19 -5.08 9.60
C GLU A 342 -17.09 -3.56 9.35
N VAL A 343 -16.09 -3.10 8.57
CA VAL A 343 -15.97 -1.70 8.14
C VAL A 343 -17.17 -1.27 7.28
N THR A 344 -17.64 -2.14 6.38
CA THR A 344 -18.79 -1.86 5.52
C THR A 344 -20.07 -1.73 6.36
N ASP A 345 -20.28 -2.62 7.33
CA ASP A 345 -21.44 -2.59 8.23
C ASP A 345 -21.42 -1.36 9.16
N LEU A 346 -20.25 -0.98 9.70
CA LEU A 346 -20.09 0.22 10.54
C LEU A 346 -20.28 1.52 9.74
N SER A 347 -19.81 1.58 8.49
CA SER A 347 -20.00 2.75 7.62
C SER A 347 -21.47 3.04 7.26
N ASN A 348 -22.33 2.01 7.35
CA ASN A 348 -23.78 2.12 7.14
C ASN A 348 -24.54 2.56 8.40
N SER A 349 -23.90 2.51 9.57
CA SER A 349 -24.45 3.10 10.79
C SER A 349 -24.23 4.62 10.76
N LYS A 350 -25.28 5.39 11.11
CA LYS A 350 -25.19 6.87 11.18
C LYS A 350 -24.29 7.27 12.34
N ILE A 351 -22.98 7.27 12.13
CA ILE A 351 -22.02 7.88 13.03
C ILE A 351 -22.10 9.39 12.77
N ASP A 352 -22.24 10.17 13.83
CA ASP A 352 -22.31 11.63 13.78
C ASP A 352 -20.87 12.15 13.59
N ILE A 353 -20.48 12.36 12.33
CA ILE A 353 -19.10 12.71 11.97
C ILE A 353 -19.03 14.21 11.67
N ASP A 354 -18.11 14.90 12.35
CA ASP A 354 -17.81 16.31 12.07
C ASP A 354 -17.29 16.46 10.63
N PRO A 355 -17.99 17.21 9.75
CA PRO A 355 -17.56 17.39 8.36
C PRO A 355 -16.21 18.09 8.21
N ALA A 356 -15.72 18.76 9.26
CA ALA A 356 -14.45 19.47 9.25
C ALA A 356 -13.24 18.58 9.57
N ASP A 357 -13.44 17.35 10.05
CA ASP A 357 -12.36 16.41 10.34
C ASP A 357 -11.91 15.70 9.04
N PRO A 358 -10.68 15.93 8.55
CA PRO A 358 -10.19 15.25 7.36
C PRO A 358 -10.09 13.72 7.54
N GLU A 359 -9.98 13.23 8.77
CA GLU A 359 -9.84 11.80 9.06
C GLU A 359 -11.18 11.10 9.28
N ALA A 360 -12.29 11.84 9.25
CA ALA A 360 -13.67 11.40 9.43
C ALA A 360 -13.98 10.05 8.78
N PHE A 361 -13.55 9.89 7.52
CA PHE A 361 -13.75 8.70 6.72
C PHE A 361 -13.15 7.42 7.33
N TYR A 362 -12.07 7.55 8.10
CA TYR A 362 -11.32 6.44 8.67
C TYR A 362 -11.79 6.05 10.07
N LEU A 363 -12.70 6.79 10.69
CA LEU A 363 -13.21 6.46 12.02
C LEU A 363 -13.77 5.02 12.10
N PRO A 364 -14.63 4.56 11.18
CA PRO A 364 -15.12 3.17 11.19
C PRO A 364 -13.99 2.14 11.04
N VAL A 365 -12.97 2.45 10.24
CA VAL A 365 -11.80 1.58 10.03
C VAL A 365 -10.97 1.50 11.30
N CYS A 366 -10.73 2.63 11.96
CA CYS A 366 -10.01 2.66 13.24
C CYS A 366 -10.76 1.87 14.31
N THR A 367 -12.09 2.02 14.38
CA THR A 367 -12.92 1.27 15.32
C THR A 367 -12.85 -0.23 15.06
N ALA A 368 -13.02 -0.68 13.81
CA ALA A 368 -12.95 -2.09 13.46
C ALA A 368 -11.56 -2.70 13.77
N MET A 369 -10.50 -1.94 13.56
CA MET A 369 -9.12 -2.38 13.82
C MET A 369 -8.65 -2.14 15.27
N ASN A 370 -9.53 -1.68 16.16
CA ASN A 370 -9.21 -1.28 17.54
C ASN A 370 -8.02 -0.31 17.65
N LEU A 371 -7.96 0.66 16.74
CA LEU A 371 -6.92 1.68 16.68
C LEU A 371 -7.40 3.01 17.28
N PRO A 372 -6.52 3.76 17.95
CA PRO A 372 -6.86 5.08 18.47
C PRO A 372 -7.06 6.05 17.30
N TYR A 373 -8.31 6.45 17.05
CA TYR A 373 -8.68 7.38 15.97
C TYR A 373 -7.93 8.71 16.03
N SER A 374 -7.69 9.22 17.25
CA SER A 374 -6.93 10.46 17.49
C SER A 374 -5.47 10.41 17.03
N ASN A 375 -4.98 9.24 16.62
CA ASN A 375 -3.65 9.01 16.06
C ASN A 375 -3.65 8.76 14.54
N CYS A 376 -4.83 8.73 13.91
CA CYS A 376 -4.92 8.56 12.47
C CYS A 376 -4.48 9.86 11.76
N VAL A 377 -3.56 9.73 10.80
CA VAL A 377 -3.08 10.80 9.93
C VAL A 377 -3.03 10.24 8.52
N THR A 378 -4.18 10.12 7.87
CA THR A 378 -4.28 9.50 6.55
C THR A 378 -4.58 10.50 5.46
N ALA A 379 -5.59 11.35 5.67
CA ALA A 379 -5.97 12.41 4.73
C ALA A 379 -5.23 13.74 4.98
N GLY A 380 -4.92 14.03 6.25
CA GLY A 380 -4.21 15.22 6.68
C GLY A 380 -2.69 15.13 6.53
N THR A 381 -2.02 16.23 6.87
CA THR A 381 -0.55 16.26 7.00
C THR A 381 -0.14 16.03 8.45
N PHE A 382 0.98 15.33 8.65
CA PHE A 382 1.57 15.13 9.97
C PHE A 382 1.89 16.45 10.66
N ASP A 383 2.41 17.42 9.90
CA ASP A 383 2.74 18.76 10.39
C ASP A 383 1.52 19.50 10.95
N GLY A 384 0.39 19.47 10.24
CA GLY A 384 -0.85 20.10 10.68
C GLY A 384 -1.50 19.35 11.85
N TRP A 385 -1.43 18.02 11.84
CA TRP A 385 -1.96 17.18 12.92
C TRP A 385 -1.16 17.35 14.20
N SER A 386 0.17 17.28 14.13
CA SER A 386 1.08 17.45 15.27
C SER A 386 0.95 18.83 15.87
N TYR A 387 0.81 19.88 15.06
CA TYR A 387 0.48 21.22 15.53
C TYR A 387 -0.77 21.25 16.42
N ARG A 388 -1.88 20.68 15.95
CA ARG A 388 -3.15 20.69 16.72
C ARG A 388 -3.08 19.83 17.98
N LYS A 389 -2.37 18.71 17.92
CA LYS A 389 -2.34 17.72 19.00
C LYS A 389 -1.29 18.02 20.07
N VAL A 390 -0.09 18.37 19.64
CA VAL A 390 1.07 18.56 20.52
C VAL A 390 1.14 19.99 21.04
N PHE A 391 0.76 20.97 20.22
CA PHE A 391 0.93 22.39 20.50
C PHE A 391 -0.41 23.16 20.46
N PRO A 392 -1.33 22.88 21.41
CA PRO A 392 -2.58 23.64 21.49
C PRO A 392 -2.27 25.13 21.67
N LYS A 393 -2.81 25.97 20.77
CA LYS A 393 -2.59 27.43 20.72
C LYS A 393 -2.83 28.16 22.05
N THR A 394 -3.66 27.59 22.93
CA THR A 394 -3.99 28.17 24.24
C THR A 394 -2.87 28.03 25.26
N GLU A 395 -1.88 27.19 25.01
CA GLU A 395 -0.81 26.86 25.97
C GLU A 395 0.59 27.06 25.42
N TRP A 396 0.74 27.18 24.10
CA TRP A 396 2.03 27.30 23.42
C TRP A 396 2.07 28.53 22.53
N MET A 397 3.25 29.12 22.44
CA MET A 397 3.56 30.21 21.52
C MET A 397 5.03 30.16 21.13
N VAL A 398 5.39 30.90 20.08
CA VAL A 398 6.79 31.17 19.73
C VAL A 398 7.07 32.65 19.85
N LEU A 399 8.17 32.99 20.53
CA LEU A 399 8.67 34.35 20.67
C LEU A 399 10.14 34.38 20.29
N ASN A 400 10.49 35.29 19.37
CA ASN A 400 11.87 35.44 18.89
C ASN A 400 12.48 34.10 18.46
N SER A 401 11.73 33.30 17.70
CA SER A 401 12.10 31.94 17.26
C SER A 401 12.23 30.86 18.34
N SER A 402 11.94 31.16 19.62
CA SER A 402 11.97 30.18 20.71
C SER A 402 10.57 29.78 21.17
N PHE A 403 10.41 28.52 21.57
CA PHE A 403 9.14 28.00 22.08
C PHE A 403 8.91 28.44 23.54
N TYR A 404 7.67 28.79 23.86
CA TYR A 404 7.22 29.06 25.21
C TYR A 404 5.95 28.27 25.51
N LYS A 405 5.87 27.76 26.74
CA LYS A 405 4.68 27.10 27.27
C LYS A 405 4.17 27.87 28.48
N TRP A 406 2.86 28.10 28.55
CA TRP A 406 2.24 28.70 29.73
C TRP A 406 2.35 27.76 30.93
N SER A 407 2.89 28.27 32.04
CA SER A 407 2.91 27.57 33.33
C SER A 407 1.70 27.97 34.16
N GLN A 408 0.84 27.00 34.52
CA GLN A 408 -0.26 27.27 35.45
C GLN A 408 0.23 27.46 36.89
N GLU A 409 1.37 26.85 37.23
CA GLU A 409 1.99 26.97 38.54
C GLU A 409 2.65 28.34 38.74
N ASN A 410 3.43 28.79 37.75
CA ASN A 410 4.19 30.04 37.84
C ASN A 410 3.49 31.23 37.18
N LEU A 411 2.31 31.00 36.57
CA LEU A 411 1.48 32.01 35.91
C LEU A 411 2.25 32.91 34.92
N LEU A 412 3.17 32.30 34.16
CA LEU A 412 4.03 32.98 33.18
C LEU A 412 4.38 32.08 31.99
N TRP A 413 4.88 32.67 30.92
CA TRP A 413 5.37 31.96 29.73
C TRP A 413 6.79 31.46 29.96
N GLN A 414 6.96 30.14 30.02
CA GLN A 414 8.26 29.51 30.28
C GLN A 414 8.91 29.04 28.99
N HIS A 415 10.15 29.47 28.77
CA HIS A 415 10.98 29.01 27.66
C HIS A 415 11.10 27.48 27.66
N GLN A 416 10.91 26.89 26.48
CA GLN A 416 11.12 25.47 26.23
C GLN A 416 12.25 25.31 25.25
N ASP A 417 13.27 24.53 25.65
CA ASP A 417 14.38 24.17 24.77
C ASP A 417 13.88 23.42 23.53
N ASP A 418 14.53 23.67 22.40
CA ASP A 418 14.18 23.05 21.11
C ASP A 418 14.19 21.52 21.18
N ASN A 419 15.09 20.90 21.96
CA ASN A 419 15.12 19.45 22.12
C ASN A 419 13.86 18.90 22.78
N LYS A 420 13.22 19.66 23.68
CA LYS A 420 11.92 19.27 24.26
C LYS A 420 10.83 19.27 23.20
N ALA A 421 10.78 20.31 22.36
CA ALA A 421 9.82 20.37 21.25
C ALA A 421 10.06 19.25 20.23
N TYR A 422 11.33 18.95 19.89
CA TYR A 422 11.68 17.81 19.05
C TYR A 422 11.26 16.47 19.65
N LYS A 423 11.44 16.28 20.97
CA LYS A 423 11.02 15.05 21.64
C LYS A 423 9.51 14.87 21.57
N LEU A 424 8.74 15.91 21.87
CA LEU A 424 7.27 15.87 21.76
C LEU A 424 6.80 15.50 20.34
N LEU A 425 7.47 16.01 19.32
CA LEU A 425 7.18 15.68 17.92
C LEU A 425 7.60 14.26 17.54
N ALA A 426 8.70 13.74 18.10
CA ALA A 426 9.13 12.37 17.90
C ALA A 426 8.11 11.38 18.50
N ASP A 427 7.69 11.61 19.75
CA ASP A 427 6.67 10.81 20.44
C ASP A 427 5.32 10.86 19.68
N ALA A 428 4.99 12.02 19.11
CA ALA A 428 3.82 12.18 18.25
C ALA A 428 3.94 11.39 16.93
N GLY A 429 5.14 11.33 16.33
CA GLY A 429 5.43 10.54 15.13
C GLY A 429 5.33 9.03 15.36
N GLU A 430 5.80 8.55 16.51
CA GLU A 430 5.71 7.14 16.93
C GLU A 430 4.26 6.67 17.14
N SER A 431 3.43 7.56 17.68
CA SER A 431 2.02 7.27 17.92
C SER A 431 1.14 7.43 16.68
N ALA A 432 1.53 8.28 15.72
CA ALA A 432 0.78 8.55 14.50
C ALA A 432 0.90 7.42 13.48
N TYR A 433 -0.19 7.14 12.78
CA TYR A 433 -0.23 6.13 11.72
C TYR A 433 -1.07 6.57 10.53
N LYS A 434 -0.81 5.93 9.39
CA LYS A 434 -1.54 6.12 8.15
C LYS A 434 -2.19 4.82 7.69
N LEU A 435 -3.45 4.89 7.33
CA LEU A 435 -4.20 3.78 6.77
C LEU A 435 -4.10 3.77 5.24
N SER A 436 -3.93 2.59 4.67
CA SER A 436 -3.92 2.40 3.22
C SER A 436 -4.70 1.16 2.84
N TYR A 437 -5.46 1.21 1.76
CA TYR A 437 -6.25 0.08 1.30
C TYR A 437 -5.61 -0.55 0.06
N THR A 438 -5.46 -1.87 0.07
CA THR A 438 -5.00 -2.64 -1.09
C THR A 438 -5.96 -3.78 -1.39
N LYS A 439 -6.22 -4.07 -2.66
CA LYS A 439 -7.13 -5.15 -3.07
C LYS A 439 -6.68 -6.54 -2.63
N THR A 440 -5.38 -6.72 -2.40
CA THR A 440 -4.78 -8.01 -2.09
C THR A 440 -4.71 -8.28 -0.59
N PHE A 441 -4.72 -7.23 0.24
CA PHE A 441 -4.42 -7.35 1.67
C PHE A 441 -5.29 -6.46 2.56
N GLY A 442 -6.38 -5.90 2.03
CA GLY A 442 -7.29 -5.02 2.76
C GLY A 442 -6.64 -3.75 3.29
N TRP A 443 -7.13 -3.30 4.45
CA TRP A 443 -6.62 -2.14 5.19
C TRP A 443 -5.29 -2.46 5.88
N ARG A 444 -4.28 -1.63 5.63
CA ARG A 444 -2.94 -1.74 6.20
C ARG A 444 -2.58 -0.49 6.97
N ILE A 445 -1.96 -0.70 8.12
CA ILE A 445 -1.37 0.36 8.95
C ILE A 445 0.07 0.57 8.50
N THR A 446 0.44 1.83 8.29
CA THR A 446 1.82 2.23 8.05
C THR A 446 2.19 3.33 9.04
N LYS A 447 3.46 3.36 9.43
CA LYS A 447 4.02 4.38 10.33
C LYS A 447 5.10 5.22 9.64
N PRO A 448 4.72 6.04 8.64
CA PRO A 448 5.70 6.80 7.86
C PRO A 448 6.34 7.95 8.66
N TYR A 449 5.79 8.30 9.82
CA TYR A 449 6.14 9.49 10.58
C TYR A 449 7.29 9.30 11.58
N GLU A 450 7.74 8.06 11.78
CA GLU A 450 8.88 7.69 12.64
C GLU A 450 10.24 8.01 11.98
N THR A 451 10.39 9.22 11.43
CA THR A 451 11.59 9.64 10.69
C THR A 451 12.01 11.05 11.07
N ASN A 452 13.32 11.31 11.01
CA ASN A 452 13.86 12.65 11.26
C ASN A 452 13.31 13.70 10.28
N ALA A 453 13.04 13.33 9.03
CA ALA A 453 12.50 14.25 8.03
C ALA A 453 11.12 14.80 8.43
N HIS A 454 10.21 13.94 8.89
CA HIS A 454 8.87 14.37 9.34
C HIS A 454 8.96 15.17 10.64
N LYS A 455 9.82 14.76 11.57
CA LYS A 455 10.10 15.51 12.80
C LYS A 455 10.59 16.93 12.52
N GLU A 456 11.54 17.10 11.59
CA GLU A 456 12.08 18.42 11.21
C GLU A 456 11.05 19.28 10.47
N SER A 457 10.28 18.67 9.57
CA SER A 457 9.20 19.36 8.85
C SER A 457 8.14 19.88 9.82
N ALA A 458 7.63 19.00 10.69
CA ALA A 458 6.65 19.35 11.70
C ALA A 458 7.17 20.42 12.67
N PHE A 459 8.44 20.37 13.06
CA PHE A 459 9.06 21.37 13.92
C PHE A 459 9.06 22.76 13.28
N LYS A 460 9.51 22.88 12.03
CA LYS A 460 9.52 24.16 11.30
C LYS A 460 8.11 24.69 11.10
N TYR A 461 7.18 23.81 10.73
CA TYR A 461 5.78 24.16 10.56
C TYR A 461 5.14 24.66 11.87
N CYS A 462 5.30 23.91 12.96
CA CYS A 462 4.77 24.29 14.27
C CYS A 462 5.36 25.61 14.75
N ARG A 463 6.67 25.81 14.58
CA ARG A 463 7.35 27.06 14.94
C ARG A 463 6.72 28.25 14.21
N SER A 464 6.58 28.16 12.90
CA SER A 464 5.97 29.22 12.08
C SER A 464 4.49 29.46 12.41
N ARG A 465 3.72 28.42 12.76
CA ARG A 465 2.29 28.53 13.07
C ARG A 465 1.98 29.01 14.48
N LEU A 466 2.94 28.89 15.40
CA LEU A 466 2.85 29.41 16.77
C LEU A 466 3.41 30.82 16.92
N GLU A 467 4.15 31.30 15.92
CA GLU A 467 4.65 32.66 15.89
C GLU A 467 3.49 33.64 15.64
N PRO A 468 3.33 34.69 16.46
CA PRO A 468 2.33 35.73 16.26
C PRO A 468 2.49 36.39 14.88
N ALA A 469 1.38 36.60 14.17
CA ALA A 469 1.39 37.26 12.86
C ALA A 469 1.75 38.75 12.97
N GLU A 470 1.43 39.37 14.10
CA GLU A 470 1.79 40.75 14.43
C GLU A 470 2.77 40.74 15.61
N PRO A 471 3.72 41.69 15.67
CA PRO A 471 4.54 41.88 16.85
C PRO A 471 3.68 42.01 18.09
N LEU A 472 4.02 41.27 19.14
CA LEU A 472 3.29 41.37 20.39
C LEU A 472 3.38 42.77 20.98
N PRO A 473 2.35 43.20 21.72
CA PRO A 473 2.41 44.46 22.44
C PRO A 473 3.63 44.45 23.36
N THR A 474 4.46 45.49 23.24
CA THR A 474 5.58 45.73 24.14
C THR A 474 5.04 46.17 25.49
N ASN A 475 4.70 45.19 26.32
CA ASN A 475 4.23 45.39 27.70
C ASN A 475 5.41 45.68 28.65
N THR A 476 6.35 46.53 28.22
CA THR A 476 7.55 46.88 29.01
C THR A 476 7.23 47.65 30.29
N HIS A 477 5.99 48.09 30.47
CA HIS A 477 5.51 48.74 31.69
C HIS A 477 4.89 47.75 32.68
N LEU A 478 4.70 46.48 32.30
CA LEU A 478 4.13 45.45 33.17
C LEU A 478 5.24 44.64 33.84
N LEU A 479 5.11 44.46 35.15
CA LEU A 479 6.03 43.66 35.94
C LEU A 479 5.27 42.63 36.77
N GLY A 480 5.62 41.35 36.62
CA GLY A 480 5.01 40.27 37.38
C GLY A 480 5.70 40.05 38.72
N PHE A 481 4.89 39.78 39.75
CA PHE A 481 5.26 39.35 41.10
C PHE A 481 4.60 37.99 41.39
N ASN A 482 4.81 37.38 42.55
CA ASN A 482 4.15 36.09 42.86
C ASN A 482 2.62 36.20 42.96
N ASN A 483 2.12 37.33 43.45
CA ASN A 483 0.70 37.55 43.76
C ASN A 483 -0.05 38.38 42.71
N CYS A 484 0.63 39.15 41.87
CA CYS A 484 -0.01 40.02 40.88
C CYS A 484 0.94 40.49 39.77
N VAL A 485 0.38 41.16 38.77
CA VAL A 485 1.09 41.97 37.78
C VAL A 485 0.83 43.44 38.07
N VAL A 486 1.86 44.28 38.03
CA VAL A 486 1.76 45.72 38.29
C VAL A 486 2.03 46.50 37.00
N ASP A 487 1.16 47.45 36.66
CA ASP A 487 1.47 48.49 35.68
C ASP A 487 2.29 49.58 36.38
N LEU A 488 3.58 49.68 36.05
CA LEU A 488 4.52 50.56 36.73
C LEU A 488 4.26 52.05 36.45
N ARG A 489 3.45 52.40 35.46
CA ARG A 489 3.08 53.79 35.16
C ARG A 489 2.00 54.30 36.11
N THR A 490 1.08 53.41 36.52
CA THR A 490 -0.10 53.76 37.32
C THR A 490 -0.05 53.22 38.74
N GLY A 491 0.76 52.18 38.98
CA GLY A 491 0.75 51.38 40.22
C GLY A 491 -0.44 50.42 40.32
N GLU A 492 -1.24 50.25 39.26
CA GLU A 492 -2.40 49.37 39.25
C GLU A 492 -1.99 47.90 39.32
N GLN A 493 -2.63 47.14 40.22
CA GLN A 493 -2.44 45.70 40.38
C GLN A 493 -3.50 44.94 39.59
N MET A 494 -3.05 43.96 38.81
CA MET A 494 -3.87 43.11 37.96
C MET A 494 -3.56 41.63 38.24
N PRO A 495 -4.52 40.72 38.04
CA PRO A 495 -4.23 39.29 38.08
C PRO A 495 -3.28 38.89 36.94
N HIS A 496 -2.55 37.79 37.11
CA HIS A 496 -1.75 37.21 36.03
C HIS A 496 -2.63 36.80 34.87
N ARG A 497 -2.21 37.15 33.65
CA ARG A 497 -2.92 36.79 32.43
C ARG A 497 -1.96 36.41 31.31
N LYS A 498 -2.38 35.46 30.48
CA LYS A 498 -1.60 34.95 29.33
C LYS A 498 -1.30 36.03 28.29
N ASP A 499 -2.25 36.93 28.09
CA ASP A 499 -2.20 38.01 27.10
C ASP A 499 -1.29 39.19 27.51
N PHE A 500 -0.70 39.14 28.71
CA PHE A 500 0.40 40.03 29.08
C PHE A 500 1.76 39.58 28.52
N TYR A 501 1.89 38.31 28.12
CA TYR A 501 3.10 37.74 27.51
C TYR A 501 4.36 37.86 28.37
N LEU A 502 4.20 37.93 29.70
CA LEU A 502 5.32 37.98 30.64
C LEU A 502 6.07 36.64 30.66
N THR A 503 7.39 36.72 30.53
CA THR A 503 8.31 35.57 30.57
C THR A 503 9.12 35.48 31.86
N ASN A 504 9.01 36.50 32.72
CA ASN A 504 9.71 36.60 34.01
C ASN A 504 8.78 37.21 35.05
N ILE A 505 9.02 36.85 36.31
CA ILE A 505 8.42 37.47 37.50
C ILE A 505 9.49 37.73 38.54
N ILE A 506 9.26 38.69 39.42
CA ILE A 506 10.00 38.86 40.66
C ILE A 506 9.45 37.83 41.66
N PRO A 507 10.29 36.97 42.27
CA PRO A 507 9.85 35.89 43.15
C PRO A 507 9.47 36.39 44.56
N HIS A 508 8.79 37.54 44.63
CA HIS A 508 8.30 38.17 45.86
C HIS A 508 6.86 38.66 45.65
N ASP A 509 6.12 38.80 46.75
CA ASP A 509 4.80 39.42 46.72
C ASP A 509 4.95 40.95 46.64
N TYR A 510 4.12 41.57 45.81
CA TYR A 510 4.02 43.03 45.75
C TYR A 510 3.08 43.54 46.86
N GLU A 511 3.56 44.52 47.62
CA GLU A 511 2.80 45.21 48.66
C GLU A 511 2.82 46.72 48.38
N ALA A 512 1.70 47.24 47.85
CA ALA A 512 1.58 48.67 47.56
C ALA A 512 1.72 49.51 48.82
N ASN A 513 2.45 50.63 48.70
CA ASN A 513 2.65 51.61 49.76
C ASN A 513 3.30 51.04 51.05
N LYS A 514 3.97 49.88 50.97
CA LYS A 514 4.69 49.33 52.11
C LYS A 514 5.77 50.32 52.56
N PRO A 515 5.82 50.69 53.85
CA PRO A 515 6.84 51.61 54.34
C PRO A 515 8.23 50.97 54.18
N CYS A 516 9.24 51.83 53.94
CA CYS A 516 10.64 51.41 53.95
C CYS A 516 10.95 50.72 55.29
N PRO A 517 11.49 49.49 55.31
CA PRO A 517 11.80 48.78 56.56
C PRO A 517 12.67 49.65 57.47
N GLU A 518 12.32 49.76 58.76
CA GLU A 518 12.99 50.69 59.70
C GLU A 518 14.52 50.51 59.73
N VAL A 519 14.98 49.25 59.70
CA VAL A 519 16.41 48.92 59.67
C VAL A 519 17.08 49.47 58.41
N PHE A 520 16.42 49.38 57.26
CA PHE A 520 16.94 49.89 56.00
C PHE A 520 16.88 51.43 55.95
N LEU A 521 15.79 52.04 56.42
CA LEU A 521 15.68 53.50 56.52
C LEU A 521 16.75 54.09 57.46
N LYS A 522 17.02 53.43 58.59
CA LYS A 522 18.11 53.80 59.50
C LYS A 522 19.46 53.73 58.81
N PHE A 523 19.74 52.64 58.10
CA PHE A 523 20.95 52.48 57.29
C PHE A 523 21.10 53.61 56.25
N LEU A 524 20.02 53.95 55.54
CA LEU A 524 20.04 55.04 54.55
C LEU A 524 20.35 56.38 55.18
N ASN A 525 19.70 56.70 56.30
CA ASN A 525 19.94 57.95 57.03
C ASN A 525 21.37 58.05 57.58
N GLU A 526 21.91 56.97 58.13
CA GLU A 526 23.27 56.94 58.70
C GLU A 526 24.36 56.96 57.63
N SER A 527 24.13 56.32 56.48
CA SER A 527 25.14 56.17 55.42
C SER A 527 25.11 57.31 54.40
N PHE A 528 23.93 57.85 54.09
CA PHE A 528 23.72 58.79 52.99
C PHE A 528 23.04 60.11 53.40
N GLY A 529 22.51 60.20 54.62
CA GLY A 529 21.73 61.37 55.06
C GLY A 529 20.26 61.29 54.64
N SER A 530 19.38 61.87 55.45
CA SER A 530 17.93 61.85 55.23
C SER A 530 17.50 62.55 53.95
N GLU A 531 18.28 63.51 53.47
CA GLU A 531 18.06 64.27 52.25
C GLU A 531 18.25 63.42 50.97
N LEU A 532 19.03 62.34 51.03
CA LEU A 532 19.26 61.45 49.89
C LEU A 532 18.28 60.27 49.83
N VAL A 533 17.45 60.06 50.85
CA VAL A 533 16.50 58.92 50.89
C VAL A 533 15.56 58.92 49.70
N GLU A 534 14.98 60.06 49.34
CA GLU A 534 14.06 60.16 48.19
C GLU A 534 14.79 59.99 46.86
N VAL A 535 16.04 60.45 46.75
CA VAL A 535 16.88 60.26 45.56
C VAL A 535 17.21 58.78 45.38
N ILE A 536 17.60 58.10 46.46
CA ILE A 536 17.88 56.66 46.46
C ILE A 536 16.62 55.88 46.11
N ARG A 537 15.45 56.24 46.66
CA ARG A 537 14.16 55.62 46.32
C ARG A 537 13.82 55.77 44.84
N ALA A 538 13.91 56.99 44.30
CA ALA A 538 13.65 57.24 42.89
C ALA A 538 14.61 56.43 42.01
N PHE A 539 15.88 56.40 42.36
CA PHE A 539 16.88 55.63 41.62
C PHE A 539 16.63 54.12 41.69
N THR A 540 16.36 53.54 42.87
CA THR A 540 16.11 52.10 42.98
C THR A 540 14.81 51.68 42.30
N SER A 541 13.80 52.56 42.25
CA SER A 541 12.60 52.30 41.43
C SER A 541 12.90 52.17 39.94
N MET A 542 13.93 52.86 39.42
CA MET A 542 14.32 52.74 38.02
C MET A 542 14.93 51.37 37.67
N PHE A 543 15.41 50.60 38.66
CA PHE A 543 15.82 49.21 38.40
C PHE A 543 14.63 48.27 38.16
N LEU A 544 13.46 48.64 38.68
CA LEU A 544 12.24 47.87 38.52
C LEU A 544 11.44 48.32 37.29
N ASP A 545 11.57 49.59 36.88
CA ASP A 545 10.87 50.18 35.73
C ASP A 545 11.62 49.98 34.41
N PRO A 546 11.14 49.10 33.51
CA PRO A 546 11.78 48.87 32.21
C PRO A 546 11.57 50.02 31.22
N THR A 547 10.77 51.03 31.58
CA THR A 547 10.58 52.27 30.79
C THR A 547 11.51 53.39 31.27
N ALA A 548 12.24 53.19 32.36
CA ALA A 548 13.19 54.16 32.86
C ALA A 548 14.25 54.50 31.79
N PRO A 549 14.70 55.76 31.70
CA PRO A 549 15.74 56.15 30.75
C PRO A 549 17.06 55.42 31.04
N TYR A 550 17.32 54.36 30.28
CA TYR A 550 18.57 53.61 30.32
C TYR A 550 19.76 54.48 29.94
N GLY A 551 20.93 54.17 30.49
CA GLY A 551 22.19 54.92 30.25
C GLY A 551 22.57 55.92 31.35
N ARG A 552 21.80 55.97 32.45
CA ARG A 552 22.21 56.64 33.69
C ARG A 552 22.51 55.59 34.76
N PHE A 553 23.63 55.74 35.45
CA PHE A 553 24.01 54.89 36.58
C PHE A 553 24.27 55.76 37.81
N PRO A 554 23.95 55.27 39.02
CA PRO A 554 24.23 55.99 40.24
C PRO A 554 25.75 55.90 40.48
N HIS A 555 26.40 57.04 40.71
CA HIS A 555 27.78 56.99 41.17
C HIS A 555 27.81 57.31 42.66
N LEU A 556 27.88 56.26 43.48
CA LEU A 556 28.02 56.40 44.92
C LEU A 556 29.49 56.74 45.24
N ILE A 557 29.75 57.95 45.72
CA ILE A 557 31.10 58.44 46.06
C ILE A 557 31.15 58.70 47.57
N GLY A 558 32.22 58.23 48.23
CA GLY A 558 32.42 58.46 49.66
C GLY A 558 33.52 57.58 50.24
N LEU A 559 33.85 57.81 51.52
CA LEU A 559 34.89 57.07 52.25
C LEU A 559 34.59 55.57 52.34
N SER A 560 35.63 54.75 52.52
CA SER A 560 35.47 53.32 52.80
C SER A 560 34.59 53.11 54.04
N GLY A 561 33.74 52.08 54.02
CA GLY A 561 32.79 51.81 55.11
C GLY A 561 31.51 52.66 55.11
N GLY A 562 31.36 53.63 54.22
CA GLY A 562 30.15 54.49 54.13
C GLY A 562 28.92 53.85 53.48
N GLY A 563 28.69 52.54 53.67
CA GLY A 563 27.47 51.85 53.21
C GLY A 563 27.32 51.61 51.69
N LYS A 564 28.17 52.19 50.83
CA LYS A 564 28.05 52.10 49.36
C LYS A 564 27.93 50.67 48.81
N GLY A 565 28.78 49.76 49.27
CA GLY A 565 28.76 48.35 48.86
C GLY A 565 27.71 47.49 49.58
N THR A 566 26.97 48.06 50.53
CA THR A 566 25.80 47.42 51.14
C THR A 566 24.52 47.81 50.39
N LEU A 567 24.49 49.01 49.79
CA LEU A 567 23.36 49.47 48.97
C LEU A 567 23.37 48.88 47.55
N GLY A 568 24.55 48.76 46.93
CA GLY A 568 24.74 48.09 45.64
C GLY A 568 24.97 46.60 45.84
#